data_AF-A0A182P740-F1
#
_entry.id   AF-A0A182P740-F1
#
_cell.length_a   1.000
_cell.length_b   1.000
_cell.length_c   1.000
_cell.angle_alpha   90.00
_cell.angle_beta   90.00
_cell.angle_gamma   90.00
#
_symmetry.space_group_name_H-M   'P 1'
#
loop_
_entity.id
_entity.type
_entity.pdbx_description
1 polymer ?
#
loop_
_entity_poly.entity_id
_entity_poly.type
_entity_poly.pdbx_seq_one_letter_code
_entity_poly.pdbx_strand_id
1 'polypeptide(L)'
;MGGWFHGNLSAKEAEKLILERGKNGSFLVRESQSKLSDFVLSVRADDKVTHVMIRWHSMTALMLMLFLLNMSRRSNDLGTLVRRNDDDDDDDYDK
;
A
#
# COMPACT_ATOMS: atom_id res chain seq x y z
N MET A 1 7.67 6.45 13.42
CA MET A 1 6.29 6.40 12.88
C MET A 1 6.28 5.35 11.78
N GLY A 2 5.70 4.18 12.01
CA GLY A 2 5.72 3.11 11.00
C GLY A 2 4.88 3.50 9.78
N GLY A 3 5.54 3.72 8.65
CA GLY A 3 4.98 4.38 7.48
C GLY A 3 4.07 3.49 6.66
N TRP A 4 2.87 4.00 6.37
CA TRP A 4 1.95 3.48 5.34
C TRP A 4 2.41 3.85 3.93
N PHE A 5 3.29 4.84 3.85
CA PHE A 5 3.88 5.32 2.62
C PHE A 5 5.27 4.72 2.44
N HIS A 6 5.49 4.04 1.32
CA HIS A 6 6.73 3.31 1.02
C HIS A 6 7.51 3.93 -0.14
N GLY A 7 7.09 5.09 -0.66
CA GLY A 7 7.79 5.78 -1.76
C GLY A 7 7.85 4.93 -3.02
N ASN A 8 9.01 4.89 -3.68
CA ASN A 8 9.27 4.06 -4.85
C ASN A 8 9.35 2.56 -4.50
N LEU A 9 8.19 1.95 -4.28
CA LEU A 9 8.00 0.51 -4.12
C LEU A 9 7.32 -0.03 -5.37
N SER A 10 7.82 -1.12 -5.95
CA SER A 10 7.19 -1.72 -7.12
C SER A 10 5.87 -2.42 -6.74
N ALA A 11 5.03 -2.68 -7.74
CA ALA A 11 3.78 -3.43 -7.53
C ALA A 11 4.06 -4.83 -6.93
N LYS A 12 5.11 -5.50 -7.41
CA LYS A 12 5.48 -6.85 -7.00
C LYS A 12 6.00 -6.89 -5.56
N GLU A 13 6.83 -5.92 -5.18
CA GLU A 13 7.30 -5.78 -3.79
C GLU A 13 6.15 -5.45 -2.85
N ALA A 14 5.24 -4.57 -3.26
CA ALA A 14 4.04 -4.25 -2.48
C ALA A 14 3.15 -5.48 -2.26
N GLU A 15 2.96 -6.31 -3.28
CA GLU A 15 2.21 -7.57 -3.18
C GLU A 15 2.85 -8.54 -2.19
N LYS A 16 4.16 -8.79 -2.36
CA LYS A 16 4.93 -9.66 -1.46
C LYS A 16 4.81 -9.16 -0.02
N LEU A 17 5.05 -7.88 0.21
CA LEU A 17 5.05 -7.27 1.54
C LEU A 17 3.67 -7.35 2.21
N ILE A 18 2.61 -7.05 1.46
CA ILE A 18 1.23 -7.10 1.98
C ILE A 18 0.79 -8.55 2.26
N LEU A 19 1.17 -9.51 1.42
CA LEU A 19 0.79 -10.91 1.59
C LEU A 19 1.57 -11.58 2.73
N GLU A 20 2.85 -11.26 2.89
CA GLU A 20 3.72 -11.81 3.93
C GLU A 20 3.47 -11.17 5.30
N ARG A 21 3.27 -9.86 5.36
CA ARG A 21 3.23 -9.10 6.63
C ARG A 21 1.86 -8.50 6.95
N GLY A 22 1.00 -8.33 5.95
CA GLY A 22 -0.35 -7.78 6.13
C GLY A 22 -1.38 -8.83 6.49
N LYS A 23 -2.51 -8.41 7.04
CA LYS A 23 -3.72 -9.23 7.21
C LYS A 23 -4.77 -8.81 6.19
N ASN A 24 -5.90 -9.53 6.11
CA ASN A 24 -7.01 -9.08 5.28
C ASN A 24 -7.41 -7.63 5.65
N GLY A 25 -7.54 -6.76 4.66
CA GLY A 25 -7.74 -5.32 4.86
C GLY A 25 -6.46 -4.51 5.07
N SER A 26 -5.27 -5.12 4.98
CA SER A 26 -4.00 -4.39 4.98
C SER A 26 -3.78 -3.57 3.73
N PHE A 27 -3.12 -2.42 3.89
CA PHE A 27 -2.80 -1.56 2.76
C PHE A 27 -1.47 -0.83 2.94
N LEU A 28 -0.92 -0.37 1.82
CA LEU A 28 0.18 0.58 1.74
C LEU A 28 0.01 1.50 0.53
N VAL A 29 0.67 2.64 0.57
CA VAL A 29 0.74 3.61 -0.53
C VAL A 29 2.16 3.65 -1.06
N ARG A 30 2.29 3.59 -2.39
CA ARG A 30 3.54 3.68 -3.14
C ARG A 30 3.43 4.70 -4.26
N GLU A 31 4.56 5.18 -4.74
CA GLU A 31 4.64 6.01 -5.94
C GLU A 31 4.43 5.16 -7.21
N SER A 32 3.80 5.72 -8.22
CA SER A 32 3.66 5.06 -9.51
C SER A 32 4.97 5.08 -10.27
N GLN A 33 5.51 3.90 -10.56
CA GLN A 33 6.70 3.75 -11.42
C GLN A 33 6.44 4.13 -12.88
N SER A 34 5.18 4.12 -13.32
CA SER A 34 4.81 4.45 -14.70
C SER A 34 4.58 5.94 -14.94
N LYS A 35 4.35 6.73 -13.88
CA LYS A 35 4.07 8.16 -14.00
C LYS A 35 4.48 8.91 -12.73
N LEU A 36 5.45 9.80 -12.85
CA LEU A 36 6.16 10.52 -11.76
C LEU A 36 5.31 11.46 -10.87
N SER A 37 3.99 11.34 -10.83
CA SER A 37 3.13 12.14 -9.94
C SER A 37 1.84 11.43 -9.52
N ASP A 38 1.67 10.17 -9.93
CA ASP A 38 0.53 9.37 -9.53
C ASP A 38 0.94 8.50 -8.33
N PHE A 39 0.01 8.30 -7.40
CA PHE A 39 0.19 7.37 -6.29
C PHE A 39 -0.59 6.09 -6.56
N VAL A 40 -0.19 5.00 -5.93
CA VAL A 40 -0.89 3.73 -5.98
C VAL A 40 -1.16 3.26 -4.56
N LEU A 41 -2.42 2.98 -4.27
CA LEU A 41 -2.84 2.28 -3.05
C LEU A 41 -2.89 0.79 -3.36
N SER A 42 -2.11 0.00 -2.63
CA SER A 42 -2.17 -1.46 -2.70
C SER A 42 -2.94 -1.97 -1.48
N VAL A 43 -4.00 -2.76 -1.70
CA VAL A 43 -4.89 -3.26 -0.64
C VAL A 43 -4.99 -4.78 -0.70
N ARG A 44 -4.86 -5.45 0.44
CA ARG A 44 -5.16 -6.88 0.62
C ARG A 44 -6.65 -7.10 0.80
N ALA A 45 -7.23 -7.93 -0.04
CA ALA A 45 -8.54 -8.54 0.14
C ALA A 45 -8.35 -10.06 0.06
N ASP A 46 -8.44 -10.70 1.23
CA ASP A 46 -8.15 -12.12 1.44
C ASP A 46 -6.73 -12.49 0.97
N ASP A 47 -6.60 -13.35 -0.03
CA ASP A 47 -5.32 -13.76 -0.62
C ASP A 47 -5.02 -13.05 -1.95
N LYS A 48 -5.72 -11.94 -2.21
CA LYS A 48 -5.52 -11.11 -3.39
C LYS A 48 -5.10 -9.70 -3.00
N VAL A 49 -4.28 -9.08 -3.83
CA VAL A 49 -3.88 -7.69 -3.68
C VAL A 49 -4.43 -6.90 -4.87
N THR A 50 -5.08 -5.79 -4.57
CA THR A 50 -5.63 -4.87 -5.58
C THR A 50 -4.83 -3.57 -5.57
N HIS A 51 -4.44 -3.10 -6.74
CA HIS A 51 -3.72 -1.84 -6.92
C HIS A 51 -4.66 -0.78 -7.50
N VAL A 52 -4.86 0.31 -6.76
CA VAL A 52 -5.72 1.42 -7.16
C VAL A 52 -4.87 2.65 -7.42
N MET A 53 -4.90 3.15 -8.64
CA MET A 53 -4.21 4.38 -9.01
C MET A 53 -4.98 5.60 -8.51
N ILE A 54 -4.30 6.44 -7.72
CA ILE A 54 -4.83 7.68 -7.19
C ILE A 54 -4.40 8.82 -8.10
N ARG A 55 -5.38 9.41 -8.78
CA ARG A 55 -5.21 10.60 -9.61
C ARG A 55 -6.00 11.76 -9.01
N TRP A 56 -5.33 12.87 -8.76
CA TRP A 56 -5.86 14.05 -8.06
C TRP A 56 -7.08 14.70 -8.76
N HIS A 57 -7.25 14.51 -10.07
CA HIS A 57 -8.32 15.15 -10.86
C HIS A 57 -9.51 14.24 -11.20
N SER A 58 -9.56 13.02 -10.68
CA SER A 58 -10.59 12.04 -11.03
C SER A 58 -11.57 11.82 -9.89
N MET A 59 -12.88 11.74 -10.20
CA MET A 59 -13.96 11.41 -9.26
C MET A 59 -13.68 10.11 -8.46
N THR A 60 -12.83 9.24 -8.99
CA THR A 60 -12.34 8.03 -8.31
C THR A 60 -11.61 8.32 -7.00
N ALA A 61 -10.97 9.49 -6.84
CA ALA A 61 -10.29 9.86 -5.60
C ALA A 61 -11.27 10.05 -4.44
N LEU A 62 -12.46 10.64 -4.70
CA LEU A 62 -13.50 10.77 -3.68
C LEU A 62 -14.12 9.41 -3.34
N MET A 63 -14.35 8.55 -4.34
CA MET A 63 -14.83 7.19 -4.10
C MET A 63 -13.81 6.37 -3.29
N LEU A 64 -12.51 6.55 -3.54
CA LEU A 64 -11.45 5.89 -2.77
C LEU A 64 -11.36 6.43 -1.35
N MET A 65 -11.44 7.75 -1.15
CA MET A 65 -11.50 8.33 0.19
C MET A 65 -12.72 7.83 0.97
N LEU A 66 -13.89 7.74 0.34
CA LEU A 66 -15.10 7.21 0.97
C LEU A 66 -14.98 5.70 1.26
N PHE A 67 -14.38 4.93 0.36
CA PHE A 67 -14.09 3.50 0.58
C PHE A 67 -13.14 3.30 1.77
N LEU A 68 -12.05 4.06 1.83
CA LEU A 68 -11.10 4.05 2.94
C LEU A 68 -11.72 4.53 4.25
N LEU A 69 -12.57 5.57 4.20
CA LEU A 69 -13.27 6.08 5.38
C LEU A 69 -14.31 5.09 5.90
N ASN A 70 -15.01 4.38 5.01
CA ASN A 70 -15.97 3.34 5.38
C ASN A 70 -15.24 2.11 5.96
N MET A 71 -14.13 1.68 5.35
CA MET A 71 -13.25 0.67 5.92
C MET A 71 -12.76 1.06 7.32
N SER A 72 -12.34 2.30 7.51
CA SER A 72 -11.88 2.81 8.80
C SER A 72 -13.00 2.88 9.85
N ARG A 73 -14.27 3.06 9.46
CA ARG A 73 -15.43 3.06 10.38
C ARG A 73 -15.89 1.65 10.76
N ARG A 74 -15.63 0.65 9.92
CA ARG A 74 -16.05 -0.74 10.14
C ARG A 74 -15.11 -1.51 11.07
N SER A 75 -13.91 -0.99 11.30
CA SER A 75 -12.93 -1.57 12.20
C SER A 75 -12.73 -0.66 13.41
N ASN A 76 -13.11 -1.13 14.60
CA ASN A 76 -12.60 -0.56 15.86
C ASN A 76 -11.12 -0.95 16.09
N ASP A 77 -10.52 -1.69 15.16
CA ASP A 77 -9.11 -2.07 15.15
C ASP A 77 -8.40 -1.24 14.09
N LEU A 78 -7.70 -0.20 14.56
CA LEU A 78 -6.91 0.76 13.79
C LEU A 78 -5.61 0.09 13.24
N GLY A 79 -5.71 -1.13 12.72
CA GLY A 79 -4.59 -2.08 12.74
C GLY A 79 -4.52 -2.99 11.53
N THR A 80 -4.08 -2.49 10.38
CA THR A 80 -3.56 -3.36 9.30
C THR A 80 -2.54 -2.63 8.41
N LEU A 81 -1.76 -1.72 9.00
CA LEU A 81 -0.71 -1.02 8.26
C LEU A 81 0.51 -1.90 8.03
N VAL A 82 0.92 -2.06 6.78
CA VAL A 82 2.15 -2.77 6.46
C VAL A 82 3.33 -1.83 6.68
N ARG A 83 4.15 -2.14 7.69
CA ARG A 83 5.35 -1.37 8.01
C ARG A 83 6.48 -1.74 7.05
N ARG A 84 7.22 -0.73 6.61
CA ARG A 84 8.52 -0.91 5.96
C ARG A 84 9.44 -1.57 7.00
N ASN A 85 10.08 -2.69 6.67
CA ASN A 85 11.19 -3.12 7.51
C ASN A 85 12.36 -2.26 7.06
N ASP A 86 12.96 -1.54 8.01
CA ASP A 86 14.15 -0.74 7.77
C ASP A 86 15.43 -1.62 7.90
N ASP A 87 15.31 -2.94 7.77
CA ASP A 87 16.36 -3.93 8.11
C ASP A 87 16.87 -4.76 6.90
N ASP A 88 16.44 -4.47 5.66
CA ASP A 88 16.91 -5.18 4.46
C ASP A 88 18.06 -4.42 3.73
N ASP A 89 18.96 -3.79 4.50
CA ASP A 89 20.12 -3.02 3.98
C ASP A 89 21.43 -3.85 3.92
N ASP A 90 21.36 -5.18 3.89
CA ASP A 90 22.55 -6.06 3.78
C ASP A 90 22.37 -7.23 2.79
N ASP A 91 21.62 -7.04 1.69
CA ASP A 91 21.80 -7.92 0.51
C ASP A 91 22.91 -7.34 -0.38
N ASP A 92 24.13 -7.56 0.12
CA ASP A 92 25.20 -8.20 -0.62
C ASP A 92 25.21 -7.94 -2.13
N TYR A 93 25.83 -6.81 -2.51
CA TYR A 93 26.40 -6.65 -3.83
C TYR A 93 27.65 -7.55 -3.93
N ASP A 94 27.49 -8.88 -3.95
CA ASP A 94 28.62 -9.78 -4.26
C ASP A 94 28.59 -10.21 -5.74
N LYS A 95 29.53 -9.59 -6.46
CA LYS A 95 30.22 -9.94 -7.72
C LYS A 95 29.47 -9.89 -9.06
#